data_AF-A0A914Z2Y3-F1
#
_entry.id   AF-A0A914Z2Y3-F1
#
_cell.length_a   1.000
_cell.length_b   1.000
_cell.length_c   1.000
_cell.angle_alpha   90.00
_cell.angle_beta   90.00
_cell.angle_gamma   90.00
#
_symmetry.space_group_name_H-M   'P 1'
#
loop_
_entity.id
_entity.type
_entity.pdbx_description
1 polymer ?
#
loop_
_entity_poly.entity_id
_entity_poly.type
_entity_poly.pdbx_seq_one_letter_code
_entity_poly.pdbx_strand_id
1 'polypeptide(L)'
;MIKDFELQITEKIDDKKIAIKNLKVYYYHSETFDIELAEGNLKIIPRFTITFVILILFSVLCTFNITWTRISLKAKPVPIIDWVVSKPLLGIAGVVMTLMAIVSAIGLLLLMGVTFVDMCSVMPFLSLTIGIDDTFLMLAAWHETSRRLSVEERVEAAMRHAGVSISITSLTDALAFLIGAIAPLPAVIYFCYYSCAAICFIFLYSMTIFVAFLSISGQWEEKGRHALAFWHETAPIQNAESESKIICFLNLGSRPNIDLHNSSTDLDLSSSDVIQKVNDTRLWYQRFFADKYAPFICHPATQIIALASFVAYLAITYTGIQQMVVGFDKKELS
;
A
#
# COMPACT_ATOMS: atom_id res chain seq x y z
N MET A 1 -21.19 -33.83 27.68
CA MET A 1 -21.39 -35.30 27.81
C MET A 1 -21.16 -36.04 26.50
N ILE A 2 -21.92 -35.82 25.41
CA ILE A 2 -21.62 -36.45 24.09
C ILE A 2 -20.34 -35.88 23.48
N LYS A 3 -20.17 -34.56 23.53
CA LYS A 3 -18.97 -33.85 23.04
C LYS A 3 -17.68 -34.34 23.72
N ASP A 4 -17.67 -34.34 25.06
CA ASP A 4 -16.53 -34.84 25.85
C ASP A 4 -16.20 -36.30 25.57
N PHE A 5 -17.21 -37.11 25.22
CA PHE A 5 -17.02 -38.51 24.86
C PHE A 5 -16.38 -38.67 23.48
N GLU A 6 -16.80 -37.89 22.47
CA GLU A 6 -16.17 -37.87 21.14
C GLU A 6 -14.70 -37.46 21.22
N LEU A 7 -14.40 -36.40 21.99
CA LEU A 7 -13.04 -35.89 22.19
C LEU A 7 -12.13 -36.91 22.88
N GLN A 8 -12.62 -37.60 23.91
CA GLN A 8 -11.87 -38.66 24.59
C GLN A 8 -11.61 -39.90 23.72
N ILE A 9 -12.49 -40.18 22.74
CA ILE A 9 -12.25 -41.24 21.76
C ILE A 9 -11.14 -40.81 20.80
N THR A 10 -11.19 -39.58 20.30
CA THR A 10 -10.17 -38.98 19.45
C THR A 10 -8.79 -39.00 20.11
N GLU A 11 -8.68 -38.49 21.35
CA GLU A 11 -7.42 -38.51 22.11
C GLU A 11 -6.90 -39.93 22.31
N LYS A 12 -7.77 -40.91 22.61
CA LYS A 12 -7.35 -42.32 22.77
C LYS A 12 -6.90 -42.98 21.47
N ILE A 13 -7.39 -42.52 20.32
CA ILE A 13 -6.98 -43.00 18.99
C ILE A 13 -5.64 -42.38 18.61
N ASP A 14 -5.41 -41.11 18.95
CA ASP A 14 -4.13 -40.42 18.69
C ASP A 14 -3.01 -40.84 19.65
N ASP A 15 -3.29 -40.97 20.95
CA ASP A 15 -2.34 -41.44 21.98
C ASP A 15 -1.93 -42.90 21.74
N LYS A 16 -2.85 -43.73 21.27
CA LYS A 16 -2.52 -45.06 20.77
C LYS A 16 -2.14 -44.95 19.30
N LYS A 17 -0.89 -44.56 19.00
CA LYS A 17 -0.23 -44.90 17.72
C LYS A 17 -0.53 -46.37 17.40
N ILE A 18 -1.56 -46.63 16.59
CA ILE A 18 -1.97 -47.98 16.21
C ILE A 18 -0.79 -48.52 15.40
N ALA A 19 0.05 -49.32 16.06
CA ALA A 19 1.31 -49.83 15.54
C ALA A 19 1.09 -50.96 14.53
N ILE A 20 0.13 -50.80 13.62
CA ILE A 20 -0.11 -51.70 12.50
C ILE A 20 0.43 -50.97 11.27
N LYS A 21 1.67 -51.31 10.89
CA LYS A 21 2.46 -50.66 9.83
C LYS A 21 1.74 -50.56 8.46
N ASN A 22 0.66 -51.32 8.27
CA ASN A 22 -0.11 -51.44 7.03
C ASN A 22 -1.56 -50.91 7.12
N LEU A 23 -2.00 -50.38 8.27
CA LEU A 23 -3.38 -49.89 8.43
C LEU A 23 -3.38 -48.40 8.80
N LYS A 24 -3.89 -47.56 7.91
CA LYS A 24 -4.21 -46.15 8.21
C LYS A 24 -5.67 -46.06 8.62
N VAL A 25 -5.92 -45.62 9.85
CA VAL A 25 -7.27 -45.38 10.37
C VAL A 25 -7.53 -43.88 10.29
N TYR A 26 -8.65 -43.51 9.69
CA TYR A 26 -9.15 -42.13 9.67
C TYR A 26 -10.46 -42.09 10.45
N TYR A 27 -10.63 -41.07 11.27
CA TYR A 27 -11.86 -40.82 12.02
C TYR A 27 -12.35 -39.41 11.72
N TYR A 28 -13.66 -39.23 11.78
CA TYR A 28 -14.32 -37.94 11.60
C TYR A 28 -15.49 -37.90 12.56
N HIS A 29 -15.55 -36.88 13.41
CA HIS A 29 -16.66 -36.64 14.31
C HIS A 29 -17.24 -35.24 14.07
N SER A 30 -18.38 -34.96 14.71
CA SER A 30 -19.15 -33.75 14.43
C SER A 30 -18.39 -32.46 14.71
N GLU A 31 -17.49 -32.47 15.70
CA GLU A 31 -16.66 -31.33 16.10
C GLU A 31 -15.26 -31.32 15.45
N THR A 32 -14.85 -32.37 14.72
CA THR A 32 -13.53 -32.38 14.06
C THR A 32 -13.39 -31.18 13.14
N PHE A 33 -14.46 -30.82 12.43
CA PHE A 33 -14.45 -29.66 11.54
C PHE A 33 -14.25 -28.34 12.28
N ASP A 34 -14.95 -28.13 13.40
CA ASP A 34 -14.84 -26.89 14.17
C ASP A 34 -13.45 -26.77 14.84
N ILE A 35 -12.90 -27.89 15.32
CA ILE A 35 -11.56 -27.96 15.90
C ILE A 35 -10.49 -27.69 14.84
N GLU A 36 -10.55 -28.35 13.68
CA GLU A 36 -9.60 -28.15 12.58
C GLU A 36 -9.71 -26.74 12.00
N LEU A 37 -10.91 -26.15 11.95
CA LEU A 37 -11.11 -24.77 11.52
C LEU A 37 -10.48 -23.78 12.51
N ALA A 38 -10.67 -23.99 13.83
CA ALA A 38 -10.06 -23.18 14.87
C ALA A 38 -8.52 -23.30 14.87
N GLU A 39 -7.99 -24.52 14.72
CA GLU A 39 -6.55 -24.74 14.55
C GLU A 39 -6.02 -24.09 13.27
N GLY A 40 -6.77 -24.17 12.17
CA GLY A 40 -6.48 -23.50 10.92
C GLY A 40 -6.32 -22.00 11.12
N ASN A 41 -7.27 -21.36 11.81
CA ASN A 41 -7.19 -19.95 12.17
C ASN A 41 -5.96 -19.61 13.02
N LEU A 42 -5.65 -20.42 14.04
CA LEU A 42 -4.45 -20.23 14.86
C LEU A 42 -3.16 -20.36 14.04
N LYS A 43 -3.12 -21.26 13.04
CA LYS A 43 -2.00 -21.41 12.10
C LYS A 43 -1.85 -20.20 11.16
N ILE A 44 -2.92 -19.43 10.90
CA ILE A 44 -2.90 -18.27 9.99
C ILE A 44 -2.39 -17.00 10.69
N ILE A 45 -2.69 -16.78 11.98
CA ILE A 45 -2.26 -15.59 12.74
C ILE A 45 -0.76 -15.23 12.57
N PRO A 46 0.22 -16.14 12.72
CA PRO A 46 1.63 -15.77 12.56
C PRO A 46 1.97 -15.34 11.13
N ARG A 47 1.27 -15.86 10.12
CA ARG A 47 1.45 -15.46 8.72
C ARG A 47 0.96 -14.03 8.50
N PHE A 48 -0.16 -13.64 9.13
CA PHE A 48 -0.63 -12.26 9.09
C PHE A 48 0.40 -11.29 9.67
N THR A 49 0.99 -11.60 10.82
CA THR A 49 2.04 -10.75 11.42
C THR A 49 3.22 -10.53 10.47
N ILE A 50 3.68 -11.58 9.78
CA ILE A 50 4.74 -11.47 8.77
C ILE A 50 4.32 -10.54 7.63
N THR A 51 3.10 -10.69 7.11
CA THR A 51 2.61 -9.83 6.03
C THR A 51 2.51 -8.36 6.44
N PHE A 52 2.05 -8.05 7.66
CA PHE A 52 2.02 -6.68 8.16
C PHE A 52 3.42 -6.08 8.26
N VAL A 53 4.41 -6.84 8.75
CA VAL A 53 5.81 -6.40 8.82
C VAL A 53 6.36 -6.12 7.42
N ILE A 54 6.12 -7.02 6.47
CA ILE A 54 6.56 -6.83 5.07
C ILE A 54 5.90 -5.58 4.47
N LEU A 55 4.60 -5.36 4.69
CA LEU A 55 3.89 -4.19 4.17
C LEU A 55 4.39 -2.88 4.80
N ILE A 56 4.69 -2.87 6.10
CA ILE A 56 5.29 -1.70 6.76
C ILE A 56 6.69 -1.41 6.20
N LEU A 57 7.53 -2.44 6.07
CA LEU A 57 8.87 -2.30 5.51
C LEU A 57 8.80 -1.80 4.06
N PHE A 58 7.95 -2.40 3.24
CA PHE A 58 7.71 -1.98 1.87
C PHE A 58 7.21 -0.53 1.81
N SER A 59 6.25 -0.16 2.66
CA SER A 59 5.70 1.19 2.71
C SER A 59 6.77 2.23 3.04
N VAL A 60 7.58 1.95 4.06
CA VAL A 60 8.71 2.79 4.46
C VAL A 60 9.74 2.91 3.32
N LEU A 61 10.09 1.78 2.68
CA LEU A 61 11.04 1.74 1.56
C LEU A 61 10.55 2.54 0.35
N CYS A 62 9.27 2.43 -0.01
CA CYS A 62 8.67 3.18 -1.12
C CYS A 62 8.61 4.69 -0.85
N THR A 63 8.55 5.09 0.42
CA THR A 63 8.49 6.51 0.79
C THR A 63 9.88 7.16 0.93
N PHE A 64 10.95 6.37 0.86
CA PHE A 64 12.31 6.89 0.73
C PHE A 64 12.56 7.35 -0.71
N ASN A 65 12.84 8.64 -0.87
CA ASN A 65 13.17 9.22 -2.17
C ASN A 65 14.68 9.18 -2.39
N ILE A 66 15.12 8.21 -3.19
CA ILE A 66 16.51 8.09 -3.64
C ILE A 66 16.68 8.96 -4.88
N THR A 67 17.48 10.02 -4.77
CA THR A 67 17.86 10.87 -5.88
C THR A 67 19.26 10.51 -6.37
N TRP A 68 19.40 10.33 -7.68
CA TRP A 68 20.70 10.10 -8.30
C TRP A 68 21.33 11.46 -8.63
N THR A 69 22.18 11.95 -7.73
CA THR A 69 22.81 13.27 -7.88
C THR A 69 24.27 13.10 -8.27
N ARG A 70 24.75 13.90 -9.23
CA ARG A 70 26.18 13.97 -9.54
C ARG A 70 26.82 14.95 -8.56
N ILE A 71 27.60 14.43 -7.61
CA ILE A 71 28.31 15.27 -6.62
C ILE A 71 29.39 16.14 -7.27
N SER A 72 29.94 15.75 -8.43
CA SER A 72 30.93 16.55 -9.17
C SER A 72 30.78 16.35 -10.68
N LEU A 73 31.06 17.39 -11.48
CA LEU A 73 30.92 17.44 -12.95
C LEU A 73 31.63 16.29 -13.70
N LYS A 74 32.61 15.61 -13.07
CA LYS A 74 33.36 14.46 -13.63
C LYS A 74 33.10 13.11 -12.94
N ALA A 75 32.26 13.05 -11.91
CA ALA A 75 32.05 11.82 -11.13
C ALA A 75 30.82 11.01 -11.61
N LYS A 76 30.85 9.69 -11.35
CA LYS A 76 29.70 8.80 -11.57
C LYS A 76 28.53 9.23 -10.68
N PRO A 77 27.26 9.14 -11.15
CA PRO A 77 26.10 9.45 -10.31
C PRO A 77 26.08 8.50 -9.11
N VAL A 78 25.98 9.05 -7.91
CA VAL A 78 25.81 8.27 -6.68
C VAL A 78 24.38 8.43 -6.17
N PRO A 79 23.77 7.37 -5.62
CA PRO A 79 22.45 7.46 -5.01
C PRO A 79 22.57 8.19 -3.67
N ILE A 80 21.85 9.30 -3.52
CA ILE A 80 21.76 10.06 -2.26
C ILE A 80 20.29 10.09 -1.85
N ILE A 81 20.03 9.84 -0.57
CA ILE A 81 18.69 9.95 0.00
C ILE A 81 18.42 11.43 0.26
N ASP A 82 17.35 11.97 -0.32
CA ASP A 82 16.91 13.31 0.03
C ASP A 82 16.03 13.22 1.28
N TRP A 83 16.57 13.63 2.42
CA TRP A 83 15.90 13.54 3.72
C TRP A 83 14.81 14.59 3.93
N VAL A 84 14.69 15.58 3.04
CA VAL A 84 13.62 16.58 3.09
C VAL A 84 12.41 16.09 2.28
N VAL A 85 12.66 15.43 1.14
CA VAL A 85 11.60 14.89 0.27
C VAL A 85 11.15 13.50 0.70
N SER A 86 11.99 12.70 1.34
CA SER A 86 11.59 11.41 1.90
C SER A 86 10.56 11.60 3.01
N LYS A 87 9.50 10.78 3.05
CA LYS A 87 8.43 10.91 4.07
C LYS A 87 8.11 9.58 4.79
N PRO A 88 9.12 8.82 5.28
CA PRO A 88 8.91 7.49 5.87
C PRO A 88 7.89 7.48 7.02
N LEU A 89 7.78 8.59 7.78
CA LEU A 89 6.80 8.71 8.85
C LEU A 89 5.35 8.69 8.32
N LEU A 90 5.07 9.26 7.14
CA LEU A 90 3.74 9.20 6.53
C LEU A 90 3.39 7.78 6.08
N GLY A 91 4.37 7.02 5.59
CA GLY A 91 4.18 5.60 5.26
C GLY A 91 3.77 4.78 6.49
N ILE A 92 4.42 5.00 7.63
CA ILE A 92 4.05 4.36 8.91
C ILE A 92 2.68 4.85 9.39
N ALA A 93 2.44 6.17 9.34
CA ALA A 93 1.17 6.77 9.77
C ALA A 93 -0.02 6.22 8.96
N GLY A 94 0.14 5.99 7.66
CA GLY A 94 -0.89 5.37 6.81
C GLY A 94 -1.25 3.95 7.25
N VAL A 95 -0.26 3.12 7.55
CA VAL A 95 -0.52 1.75 8.06
C VAL A 95 -1.24 1.79 9.41
N VAL A 96 -0.73 2.60 10.35
CA VAL A 96 -1.32 2.72 11.70
C VAL A 96 -2.76 3.20 11.63
N MET A 97 -3.03 4.19 10.79
CA MET A 97 -4.38 4.72 10.59
C MET A 97 -5.32 3.67 10.00
N THR A 98 -4.87 2.91 9.01
CA THR A 98 -5.69 1.85 8.40
C THR A 98 -6.01 0.77 9.42
N LEU A 99 -5.06 0.41 10.29
CA LEU A 99 -5.31 -0.50 11.42
C LEU A 99 -6.30 0.08 12.42
N MET A 100 -6.19 1.37 12.75
CA MET A 100 -7.17 2.04 13.61
C MET A 100 -8.57 2.04 12.99
N ALA A 101 -8.68 2.25 11.67
CA ALA A 101 -9.96 2.20 10.96
C ALA A 101 -10.58 0.80 11.02
N ILE A 102 -9.79 -0.26 10.81
CA ILE A 102 -10.22 -1.66 10.94
C ILE A 102 -10.73 -1.96 12.35
N VAL A 103 -9.98 -1.58 13.38
CA VAL A 103 -10.40 -1.75 14.79
C VAL A 103 -11.68 -0.97 15.07
N SER A 104 -11.81 0.25 14.53
CA SER A 104 -13.02 1.08 14.69
C SER A 104 -14.24 0.43 14.05
N ALA A 105 -14.08 -0.14 12.86
CA ALA A 105 -15.15 -0.84 12.14
C ALA A 105 -15.61 -2.10 12.86
N ILE A 106 -14.67 -2.94 13.31
CA ILE A 106 -14.97 -4.15 14.10
C ILE A 106 -15.67 -3.75 15.39
N GLY A 107 -15.15 -2.74 16.11
CA GLY A 107 -15.74 -2.25 17.36
C GLY A 107 -17.17 -1.72 17.18
N LEU A 108 -17.44 -0.97 16.10
CA LEU A 108 -18.78 -0.46 15.81
C LEU A 108 -19.78 -1.59 15.54
N LEU A 109 -19.41 -2.57 14.72
CA LEU A 109 -20.30 -3.67 14.36
C LEU A 109 -20.55 -4.62 15.52
N LEU A 110 -19.55 -4.89 16.36
CA LEU A 110 -19.72 -5.63 17.60
C LEU A 110 -20.67 -4.90 18.57
N LEU A 111 -20.59 -3.57 18.65
CA LEU A 111 -21.51 -2.76 19.46
C LEU A 111 -22.94 -2.81 18.93
N MET A 112 -23.13 -2.93 17.62
CA MET A 112 -24.43 -3.13 16.97
C MET A 112 -24.96 -4.57 17.11
N GLY A 113 -24.22 -5.47 17.76
CA GLY A 113 -24.63 -6.86 17.97
C GLY A 113 -24.41 -7.78 16.77
N VAL A 114 -23.55 -7.39 15.82
CA VAL A 114 -23.22 -8.22 14.65
C VAL A 114 -22.22 -9.31 15.07
N THR A 115 -22.57 -10.58 14.83
CA THR A 115 -21.73 -11.72 15.20
C THR A 115 -20.41 -11.72 14.44
N PHE A 116 -19.31 -11.96 15.14
CA PHE A 116 -17.99 -12.16 14.51
C PHE A 116 -17.84 -13.62 14.07
N VAL A 117 -17.56 -13.83 12.79
CA VAL A 117 -17.37 -15.16 12.19
C VAL A 117 -15.90 -15.34 11.83
N ASP A 118 -15.37 -16.56 11.91
CA ASP A 118 -13.98 -16.90 11.63
C ASP A 118 -13.45 -16.38 10.28
N MET A 119 -14.30 -16.35 9.25
CA MET A 119 -13.97 -15.79 7.93
C MET A 119 -13.60 -14.29 7.99
N CYS A 120 -14.12 -13.55 8.98
CA CYS A 120 -13.81 -12.14 9.19
C CYS A 120 -12.36 -11.92 9.65
N SER A 121 -11.63 -12.96 10.06
CA SER A 121 -10.20 -12.87 10.39
C SER A 121 -9.33 -12.48 9.19
N VAL A 122 -9.80 -12.69 7.96
CA VAL A 122 -9.10 -12.31 6.71
C VAL A 122 -9.37 -10.85 6.31
N MET A 123 -10.47 -10.26 6.80
CA MET A 123 -10.90 -8.89 6.47
C MET A 123 -9.82 -7.82 6.75
N PRO A 124 -9.06 -7.86 7.87
CA PRO A 124 -8.01 -6.88 8.14
C PRO A 124 -6.93 -6.83 7.07
N PHE A 125 -6.54 -7.97 6.50
CA PHE A 125 -5.53 -8.02 5.45
C PHE A 125 -6.02 -7.36 4.15
N LEU A 126 -7.26 -7.68 3.76
CA LEU A 126 -7.89 -7.07 2.59
C LEU A 126 -8.02 -5.55 2.77
N SER A 127 -8.56 -5.12 3.90
CA SER A 127 -8.80 -3.70 4.18
C SER A 127 -7.50 -2.91 4.33
N LEU A 128 -6.45 -3.53 4.86
CA LEU A 128 -5.13 -2.90 4.93
C LEU A 128 -4.57 -2.57 3.54
N THR A 129 -4.75 -3.49 2.59
CA THR A 129 -4.26 -3.32 1.22
C THR A 129 -4.95 -2.13 0.55
N ILE A 130 -6.27 -1.98 0.76
CA ILE A 130 -7.04 -0.84 0.24
C ILE A 130 -6.58 0.47 0.89
N GLY A 131 -6.49 0.54 2.22
CA GLY A 131 -6.11 1.79 2.90
C GLY A 131 -4.66 2.24 2.66
N ILE A 132 -3.75 1.31 2.42
CA ILE A 132 -2.37 1.62 2.01
C ILE A 132 -2.33 2.19 0.58
N ASP A 133 -3.16 1.68 -0.34
CA ASP A 133 -3.25 2.21 -1.70
C ASP A 133 -3.68 3.68 -1.71
N ASP A 134 -4.73 4.02 -0.96
CA ASP A 134 -5.20 5.41 -0.78
C ASP A 134 -4.10 6.33 -0.22
N THR A 135 -3.36 5.82 0.76
CA THR A 135 -2.21 6.55 1.33
C THR A 135 -1.18 6.84 0.25
N PHE A 136 -0.75 5.82 -0.51
CA PHE A 136 0.26 5.99 -1.55
C PHE A 136 -0.20 6.89 -2.70
N LEU A 137 -1.47 6.81 -3.08
CA LEU A 137 -2.06 7.69 -4.08
C LEU A 137 -2.00 9.16 -3.63
N MET A 138 -2.32 9.43 -2.35
CA MET A 138 -2.22 10.76 -1.76
C MET A 138 -0.78 11.27 -1.68
N LEU A 139 0.19 10.41 -1.30
CA LEU A 139 1.62 10.76 -1.34
C LEU A 139 2.10 11.04 -2.76
N ALA A 140 1.69 10.23 -3.75
CA ALA A 140 2.06 10.42 -5.14
C ALA A 140 1.57 11.77 -5.67
N ALA A 141 0.31 12.12 -5.39
CA ALA A 141 -0.24 13.43 -5.73
C ALA A 141 0.50 14.57 -5.01
N TRP A 142 0.84 14.41 -3.73
CA TRP A 142 1.68 15.38 -3.00
C TRP A 142 3.05 15.58 -3.65
N HIS A 143 3.68 14.51 -4.11
CA HIS A 143 4.98 14.56 -4.78
C HIS A 143 4.94 15.21 -6.17
N GLU A 144 3.79 15.23 -6.83
CA GLU A 144 3.58 15.94 -8.09
C GLU A 144 3.44 17.45 -7.90
N THR A 145 3.03 17.90 -6.69
CA THR A 145 2.89 19.33 -6.40
C THR A 145 4.23 20.07 -6.37
N SER A 146 4.21 21.33 -6.80
CA SER A 146 5.39 22.20 -6.75
C SER A 146 5.79 22.51 -5.31
N ARG A 147 7.05 22.26 -4.97
CA ARG A 147 7.64 22.56 -3.65
C ARG A 147 7.80 24.06 -3.37
N ARG A 148 7.52 24.93 -4.35
CA ARG A 148 7.58 26.40 -4.21
C ARG A 148 6.29 27.01 -3.65
N LEU A 149 5.19 26.26 -3.72
CA LEU A 149 3.88 26.71 -3.23
C LEU A 149 3.81 26.57 -1.71
N SER A 150 2.92 27.34 -1.10
CA SER A 150 2.61 27.21 0.33
C SER A 150 2.04 25.82 0.62
N VAL A 151 2.15 25.37 1.88
CA VAL A 151 1.62 24.05 2.29
C VAL A 151 0.13 23.93 1.98
N GLU A 152 -0.63 25.01 2.16
CA GLU A 152 -2.07 25.07 1.92
C GLU A 152 -2.39 24.84 0.44
N GLU A 153 -1.74 25.57 -0.46
CA GLU A 153 -1.90 25.41 -1.91
C GLU A 153 -1.45 24.04 -2.41
N ARG A 154 -0.42 23.44 -1.79
CA ARG A 154 0.01 22.08 -2.11
C ARG A 154 -1.01 21.04 -1.68
N VAL A 155 -1.59 21.18 -0.49
CA VAL A 155 -2.66 20.28 -0.04
C VAL A 155 -3.86 20.40 -0.97
N GLU A 156 -4.26 21.62 -1.32
CA GLU A 156 -5.35 21.88 -2.28
C GLU A 156 -5.09 21.19 -3.62
N ALA A 157 -3.91 21.42 -4.22
CA ALA A 157 -3.55 20.85 -5.50
C ALA A 157 -3.51 19.31 -5.49
N ALA A 158 -2.96 18.71 -4.43
CA ALA A 158 -2.94 17.26 -4.27
C ALA A 158 -4.35 16.69 -4.11
N MET A 159 -5.18 17.30 -3.25
CA MET A 159 -6.53 16.83 -2.94
C MET A 159 -7.49 16.97 -4.12
N ARG A 160 -7.30 17.98 -4.99
CA ARG A 160 -8.16 18.21 -6.16
C ARG A 160 -8.30 16.99 -7.06
N HIS A 161 -7.23 16.20 -7.20
CA HIS A 161 -7.23 14.98 -8.02
C HIS A 161 -7.27 13.71 -7.17
N ALA A 162 -6.42 13.61 -6.14
CA ALA A 162 -6.36 12.41 -5.30
C ALA A 162 -7.66 12.18 -4.51
N GLY A 163 -8.23 13.24 -3.93
CA GLY A 163 -9.44 13.13 -3.10
C GLY A 163 -10.65 12.62 -3.88
N VAL A 164 -10.81 13.04 -5.14
CA VAL A 164 -11.87 12.53 -6.03
C VAL A 164 -11.62 11.06 -6.38
N SER A 165 -10.38 10.69 -6.71
CA SER A 165 -10.03 9.31 -7.02
C SER A 165 -10.30 8.37 -5.84
N ILE A 166 -9.82 8.73 -4.63
CA ILE A 166 -10.01 7.97 -3.39
C ILE A 166 -11.51 7.83 -3.05
N SER A 167 -12.30 8.90 -3.26
CA SER A 167 -13.74 8.85 -3.02
C SER A 167 -14.45 7.88 -3.95
N ILE A 168 -14.05 7.85 -5.24
CA ILE A 168 -14.62 6.94 -6.22
C ILE A 168 -14.26 5.49 -5.86
N THR A 169 -12.98 5.20 -5.61
CA THR A 169 -12.52 3.84 -5.27
C THR A 169 -13.19 3.32 -3.99
N SER A 170 -13.18 4.12 -2.92
CA SER A 170 -13.82 3.77 -1.65
C SER A 170 -15.33 3.52 -1.80
N LEU A 171 -16.03 4.34 -2.58
CA LEU A 171 -17.45 4.17 -2.84
C LEU A 171 -17.71 2.90 -3.64
N THR A 172 -16.93 2.64 -4.70
CA THR A 172 -17.09 1.44 -5.51
C THR A 172 -16.79 0.16 -4.71
N ASP A 173 -15.78 0.18 -3.84
CA ASP A 173 -15.44 -0.96 -3.00
C ASP A 173 -16.55 -1.22 -1.95
N ALA A 174 -17.03 -0.17 -1.28
CA ALA A 174 -18.14 -0.28 -0.34
C ALA A 174 -19.41 -0.85 -1.01
N LEU A 175 -19.74 -0.39 -2.22
CA LEU A 175 -20.86 -0.92 -3.00
C LEU A 175 -20.63 -2.37 -3.44
N ALA A 176 -19.42 -2.73 -3.87
CA ALA A 176 -19.09 -4.09 -4.25
C ALA A 176 -19.24 -5.06 -3.07
N PHE A 177 -18.76 -4.69 -1.88
CA PHE A 177 -18.97 -5.50 -0.67
C PHE A 177 -20.45 -5.56 -0.27
N LEU A 178 -21.21 -4.47 -0.40
CA LEU A 178 -22.63 -4.48 -0.11
C LEU A 178 -23.42 -5.38 -1.08
N ILE A 179 -23.06 -5.41 -2.36
CA ILE A 179 -23.63 -6.35 -3.35
C ILE A 179 -23.23 -7.79 -2.98
N GLY A 180 -21.99 -8.00 -2.52
CA GLY A 180 -21.52 -9.30 -2.02
C GLY A 180 -22.33 -9.82 -0.82
N ALA A 181 -22.90 -8.93 -0.01
CA ALA A 181 -23.77 -9.29 1.11
C ALA A 181 -25.14 -9.85 0.70
N ILE A 182 -25.48 -9.84 -0.59
CA ILE A 182 -26.70 -10.49 -1.14
C ILE A 182 -26.49 -12.02 -1.26
N ALA A 183 -25.25 -12.51 -1.15
CA ALA A 183 -24.93 -13.94 -1.25
C ALA A 183 -25.69 -14.77 -0.20
N PRO A 184 -26.13 -16.01 -0.53
CA PRO A 184 -26.91 -16.85 0.38
C PRO A 184 -26.10 -17.47 1.54
N LEU A 185 -24.79 -17.24 1.58
CA LEU A 185 -23.87 -17.83 2.56
C LEU A 185 -23.65 -16.87 3.75
N PRO A 186 -24.14 -17.19 4.97
CA PRO A 186 -24.06 -16.28 6.11
C PRO A 186 -22.64 -15.79 6.44
N ALA A 187 -21.63 -16.67 6.31
CA ALA A 187 -20.23 -16.31 6.54
C ALA A 187 -19.75 -15.18 5.61
N VAL A 188 -20.18 -15.21 4.34
CA VAL A 188 -19.85 -14.19 3.33
C VAL A 188 -20.59 -12.89 3.62
N ILE A 189 -21.86 -12.97 4.04
CA ILE A 189 -22.66 -11.80 4.42
C ILE A 189 -21.98 -11.00 5.53
N TYR A 190 -21.59 -11.67 6.63
CA TYR A 190 -20.91 -10.99 7.73
C TYR A 190 -19.56 -10.40 7.29
N PHE A 191 -18.76 -11.17 6.55
CA PHE A 191 -17.48 -10.70 6.00
C PHE A 191 -17.66 -9.42 5.14
N CYS A 192 -18.70 -9.36 4.31
CA CYS A 192 -19.04 -8.21 3.49
C CYS A 192 -19.45 -6.99 4.33
N TYR A 193 -20.27 -7.16 5.38
CA TYR A 193 -20.63 -6.06 6.27
C TYR A 193 -19.41 -5.50 7.02
N TYR A 194 -18.54 -6.37 7.55
CA TYR A 194 -17.30 -5.97 8.22
C TYR A 194 -16.35 -5.22 7.27
N SER A 195 -16.18 -5.72 6.05
CA SER A 195 -15.32 -5.08 5.03
C SER A 195 -15.88 -3.73 4.59
N CYS A 196 -17.18 -3.63 4.35
CA CYS A 196 -17.84 -2.36 3.98
C CYS A 196 -17.69 -1.30 5.08
N ALA A 197 -17.92 -1.67 6.35
CA ALA A 197 -17.69 -0.77 7.47
C ALA A 197 -16.22 -0.33 7.57
N ALA A 198 -15.28 -1.26 7.39
CA ALA A 198 -13.84 -0.96 7.40
C ALA A 198 -13.47 0.06 6.32
N ILE A 199 -13.94 -0.12 5.08
CA ILE A 199 -13.68 0.81 3.97
C ILE A 199 -14.26 2.19 4.26
N CYS A 200 -15.46 2.29 4.82
CA CYS A 200 -16.05 3.57 5.22
C CYS A 200 -15.18 4.30 6.25
N PHE A 201 -14.66 3.60 7.27
CA PHE A 201 -13.74 4.19 8.25
C PHE A 201 -12.38 4.54 7.64
N ILE A 202 -11.85 3.72 6.74
CA ILE A 202 -10.60 3.98 6.03
C ILE A 202 -10.72 5.27 5.23
N PHE A 203 -11.81 5.42 4.46
CA PHE A 203 -12.10 6.63 3.71
C PHE A 203 -12.17 7.87 4.62
N LEU A 204 -12.91 7.78 5.73
CA LEU A 204 -13.05 8.89 6.68
C LEU A 204 -11.70 9.28 7.28
N TYR A 205 -10.89 8.32 7.73
CA TYR A 205 -9.58 8.60 8.33
C TYR A 205 -8.56 9.09 7.30
N SER A 206 -8.60 8.55 6.08
CA SER A 206 -7.78 9.01 4.96
C SER A 206 -8.07 10.47 4.63
N MET A 207 -9.35 10.85 4.49
CA MET A 207 -9.71 12.24 4.14
C MET A 207 -9.50 13.25 5.28
N THR A 208 -9.40 12.80 6.53
CA THR A 208 -9.27 13.70 7.70
C THR A 208 -7.89 13.61 8.34
N ILE A 209 -7.60 12.49 9.01
CA ILE A 209 -6.39 12.27 9.80
C ILE A 209 -5.16 12.26 8.88
N PHE A 210 -5.24 11.61 7.71
CA PHE A 210 -4.07 11.52 6.81
C PHE A 210 -3.74 12.87 6.19
N VAL A 211 -4.74 13.61 5.72
CA VAL A 211 -4.54 14.97 5.21
C VAL A 211 -3.94 15.89 6.28
N ALA A 212 -4.34 15.73 7.56
CA ALA A 212 -3.73 16.47 8.66
C ALA A 212 -2.25 16.08 8.90
N PHE A 213 -1.90 14.80 8.88
CA PHE A 213 -0.49 14.37 8.96
C PHE A 213 0.31 14.86 7.75
N LEU A 214 -0.28 14.85 6.56
CA LEU A 214 0.34 15.33 5.32
C LEU A 214 0.65 16.82 5.41
N SER A 215 -0.28 17.64 5.93
CA SER A 215 -0.07 19.08 6.09
C SER A 215 1.04 19.39 7.11
N ILE A 216 1.08 18.67 8.25
CA ILE A 216 2.17 18.77 9.23
C ILE A 216 3.52 18.40 8.60
N SER A 217 3.56 17.30 7.85
CA SER A 217 4.77 16.89 7.12
C SER A 217 5.19 17.93 6.07
N GLY A 218 4.22 18.59 5.41
CA GLY A 218 4.48 19.70 4.50
C GLY A 218 5.13 20.90 5.19
N GLN A 219 4.68 21.27 6.38
CA GLN A 219 5.30 22.35 7.17
C GLN A 219 6.73 22.02 7.60
N TRP A 220 7.03 20.74 7.87
CA TRP A 220 8.40 20.31 8.16
C TRP A 220 9.30 20.35 6.93
N GLU A 221 8.75 19.99 5.77
CA GLU A 221 9.42 20.06 4.48
C GLU A 221 9.77 21.51 4.10
N GLU A 222 8.84 22.45 4.31
CA GLU A 222 9.06 23.89 4.07
C GLU A 222 10.19 24.45 4.95
N LYS A 223 10.27 24.01 6.20
CA LYS A 223 11.35 24.39 7.14
C LYS A 223 12.67 23.65 6.89
N GLY A 224 12.75 22.79 5.87
CA GLY A 224 13.97 22.03 5.54
C GLY A 224 14.41 21.06 6.65
N ARG A 225 13.48 20.58 7.48
CA ARG A 225 13.77 19.67 8.57
C ARG A 225 13.96 18.24 8.07
N HIS A 226 14.70 17.45 8.84
CA HIS A 226 14.97 16.06 8.53
C HIS A 226 13.70 15.20 8.72
N ALA A 227 13.41 14.30 7.77
CA ALA A 227 12.17 13.51 7.75
C ALA A 227 11.94 12.57 8.96
N LEU A 228 13.01 12.00 9.52
CA LEU A 228 12.96 11.18 10.74
C LEU A 228 13.23 11.97 12.03
N ALA A 229 14.29 12.79 12.04
CA ALA A 229 14.68 13.60 13.18
C ALA A 229 14.14 15.04 13.03
N PHE A 230 12.86 15.24 13.35
CA PHE A 230 12.16 16.53 13.24
C PHE A 230 12.79 17.71 14.04
N TRP A 231 13.78 17.43 14.88
CA TRP A 231 14.58 18.40 15.64
C TRP A 231 15.82 18.92 14.90
N HIS A 232 16.24 18.27 13.81
CA HIS A 232 17.47 18.58 13.11
C HIS A 232 17.19 19.22 11.74
N GLU A 233 17.85 20.33 11.46
CA GLU A 233 17.82 20.96 10.13
C GLU A 233 18.77 20.24 9.18
N THR A 234 18.33 20.02 7.94
CA THR A 234 19.17 19.36 6.93
C THR A 234 20.13 20.36 6.28
N ALA A 235 21.33 19.86 5.99
CA ALA A 235 22.33 20.60 5.23
C ALA A 235 21.90 20.70 3.76
N PRO A 236 22.05 21.88 3.12
CA PRO A 236 21.70 22.04 1.71
C PRO A 236 22.62 21.20 0.82
N ILE A 237 22.04 20.53 -0.17
CA ILE A 237 22.76 19.71 -1.18
C ILE A 237 23.91 20.46 -1.90
N GLN A 238 23.87 21.80 -1.95
CA GLN A 238 24.91 22.64 -2.56
C GLN A 238 26.26 22.59 -1.80
N ASN A 239 26.25 22.25 -0.50
CA ASN A 239 27.46 22.14 0.32
C ASN A 239 28.04 20.72 0.36
N ALA A 240 27.51 19.80 -0.45
CA ALA A 240 27.87 18.37 -0.44
C ALA A 240 29.35 18.08 -0.73
N GLU A 241 30.06 18.99 -1.43
CA GLU A 241 31.49 18.83 -1.73
C GLU A 241 32.39 19.05 -0.50
N SER A 242 31.92 19.73 0.55
CA SER A 242 32.73 20.09 1.73
C SER A 242 32.58 19.14 2.92
N GLU A 243 31.62 18.21 2.89
CA GLU A 243 31.27 17.36 4.05
C GLU A 243 31.70 15.88 3.91
N SER A 244 31.87 15.21 5.05
CA SER A 244 32.20 13.78 5.12
C SER A 244 31.09 12.93 4.48
N LYS A 245 31.47 11.81 3.82
CA LYS A 245 30.54 10.88 3.13
C LYS A 245 29.38 10.39 4.01
N ILE A 246 29.58 10.30 5.33
CA ILE A 246 28.57 9.86 6.30
C ILE A 246 27.51 10.95 6.53
N ILE A 247 27.94 12.21 6.65
CA ILE A 247 27.05 13.36 6.81
C ILE A 247 26.32 13.64 5.50
N CYS A 248 27.03 13.45 4.37
CA CYS A 248 26.47 13.49 3.03
C CYS A 248 25.31 12.49 2.84
N PHE A 249 25.43 11.27 3.39
CA PHE A 249 24.40 10.25 3.32
C PHE A 249 23.24 10.47 4.32
N LEU A 250 23.51 11.03 5.51
CA LEU A 250 22.55 11.12 6.61
C LEU A 250 21.83 12.46 6.75
N ASN A 251 22.33 13.56 6.18
CA ASN A 251 21.82 14.90 6.53
C ASN A 251 21.61 15.86 5.34
N LEU A 252 21.60 15.34 4.10
CA LEU A 252 21.37 16.16 2.91
C LEU A 252 19.88 16.32 2.59
N GLY A 253 19.51 17.55 2.25
CA GLY A 253 18.18 17.92 1.80
C GLY A 253 18.22 18.82 0.57
N SER A 254 17.33 18.56 -0.40
CA SER A 254 17.14 19.49 -1.51
C SER A 254 16.24 20.65 -1.06
N ARG A 255 16.69 21.89 -1.27
CA ARG A 255 15.89 23.11 -1.04
C ARG A 255 15.41 23.67 -2.38
N PRO A 256 14.15 24.16 -2.47
CA PRO A 256 13.71 24.85 -3.67
C PRO A 256 14.54 26.13 -3.87
N ASN A 257 15.19 26.30 -5.03
CA ASN A 257 15.84 27.56 -5.39
C ASN A 257 14.76 28.64 -5.57
N ILE A 258 14.68 29.58 -4.62
CA ILE A 258 13.76 30.73 -4.63
C ILE A 258 14.34 31.90 -5.46
N ASP A 259 15.66 31.94 -5.69
CA ASP A 259 16.36 33.12 -6.21
C ASP A 259 16.25 33.36 -7.73
N LEU A 260 15.63 32.47 -8.51
CA LEU A 260 15.60 32.58 -9.97
C LEU A 260 14.50 33.49 -10.54
N HIS A 261 13.58 34.00 -9.71
CA HIS A 261 12.50 34.89 -10.18
C HIS A 261 12.89 36.38 -10.19
N ASN A 262 13.95 36.78 -9.48
CA ASN A 262 14.39 38.18 -9.46
C ASN A 262 15.35 38.55 -10.61
N SER A 263 15.79 37.56 -11.39
CA SER A 263 16.75 37.75 -12.50
C SER A 263 16.13 37.52 -13.88
N SER A 264 14.80 37.59 -14.01
CA SER A 264 14.08 37.31 -15.27
C SER A 264 13.87 38.54 -16.17
N THR A 265 14.45 39.69 -15.85
CA THR A 265 14.64 40.77 -16.82
C THR A 265 15.97 40.54 -17.50
N ASP A 266 15.90 40.19 -18.79
CA ASP A 266 17.01 40.08 -19.74
C ASP A 266 17.81 38.77 -19.66
N LEU A 267 17.47 37.79 -20.52
CA LEU A 267 18.42 36.91 -21.25
C LEU A 267 17.67 35.85 -22.11
N ASP A 268 17.57 36.17 -23.39
CA ASP A 268 17.46 35.38 -24.63
C ASP A 268 16.86 33.95 -24.70
N LEU A 269 15.98 33.83 -25.70
CA LEU A 269 15.15 32.71 -26.15
C LEU A 269 15.87 31.40 -26.57
N SER A 270 17.19 31.25 -26.38
CA SER A 270 17.95 30.07 -26.84
C SER A 270 18.40 29.11 -25.72
N SER A 271 18.04 29.39 -24.45
CA SER A 271 18.56 28.66 -23.28
C SER A 271 17.55 27.73 -22.59
N SER A 272 16.34 27.61 -23.13
CA SER A 272 15.21 26.90 -22.51
C SER A 272 15.53 25.43 -22.18
N ASP A 273 16.21 24.72 -23.09
CA ASP A 273 16.51 23.29 -22.92
C ASP A 273 17.62 23.00 -21.89
N VAL A 274 18.55 23.94 -21.68
CA VAL A 274 19.64 23.80 -20.71
C VAL A 274 19.16 24.19 -19.31
N ILE A 275 18.33 25.22 -19.20
CA ILE A 275 17.74 25.67 -17.92
C ILE A 275 16.70 24.65 -17.42
N GLN A 276 15.94 24.02 -18.32
CA GLN A 276 14.97 22.98 -17.95
C GLN A 276 15.63 21.69 -17.43
N LYS A 277 16.84 21.35 -17.92
CA LYS A 277 17.64 20.23 -17.39
C LYS A 277 18.21 20.46 -15.99
N VAL A 278 18.36 21.72 -15.56
CA VAL A 278 18.92 22.11 -14.26
C VAL A 278 17.84 22.18 -13.16
N ASN A 279 16.57 22.37 -13.53
CA ASN A 279 15.43 22.51 -12.61
C ASN A 279 14.50 21.29 -12.54
N ASP A 280 14.91 20.12 -13.05
CA ASP A 280 14.06 18.93 -13.04
C ASP A 280 13.95 18.31 -11.64
N THR A 281 12.95 18.74 -10.87
CA THR A 281 12.63 18.22 -9.52
C THR A 281 11.86 16.90 -9.54
N ARG A 282 11.63 16.28 -10.71
CA ARG A 282 10.85 15.04 -10.84
C ARG A 282 11.57 13.84 -10.23
N LEU A 283 10.79 12.94 -9.65
CA LEU A 283 11.28 11.71 -9.02
C LEU A 283 11.78 10.70 -10.07
N TRP A 284 12.60 9.73 -9.64
CA TRP A 284 13.24 8.77 -10.54
C TRP A 284 12.22 7.94 -11.35
N TYR A 285 11.09 7.56 -10.75
CA TYR A 285 10.06 6.78 -11.41
C TYR A 285 9.27 7.64 -12.41
N GLN A 286 9.01 8.91 -12.11
CA GLN A 286 8.37 9.84 -13.05
C GLN A 286 9.23 10.00 -14.31
N ARG A 287 10.55 10.12 -14.16
CA ARG A 287 11.49 10.16 -15.30
C ARG A 287 11.48 8.86 -16.10
N PHE A 288 11.45 7.70 -15.43
CA PHE A 288 11.36 6.42 -16.11
C PHE A 288 10.08 6.31 -16.95
N PHE A 289 8.92 6.67 -16.38
CA PHE A 289 7.65 6.59 -17.08
C PHE A 289 7.54 7.61 -18.21
N ALA A 290 7.97 8.85 -18.00
CA ALA A 290 7.90 9.91 -19.01
C ALA A 290 8.91 9.70 -20.15
N ASP A 291 10.18 9.41 -19.84
CA ASP A 291 11.26 9.45 -20.83
C ASP A 291 11.49 8.11 -21.54
N LYS A 292 11.22 6.98 -20.88
CA LYS A 292 11.46 5.64 -21.45
C LYS A 292 10.17 4.91 -21.80
N TYR A 293 9.22 4.85 -20.88
CA TYR A 293 8.03 4.01 -21.02
C TYR A 293 6.99 4.61 -21.98
N ALA A 294 6.64 5.89 -21.82
CA ALA A 294 5.67 6.57 -22.65
C ALA A 294 6.01 6.53 -24.16
N PRO A 295 7.24 6.89 -24.61
CA PRO A 295 7.57 6.80 -26.03
C PRO A 295 7.62 5.35 -26.54
N PHE A 296 8.00 4.39 -25.70
CA PHE A 296 8.02 2.97 -26.06
C PHE A 296 6.62 2.42 -26.37
N ILE A 297 5.61 2.80 -25.57
CA ILE A 297 4.21 2.38 -25.78
C ILE A 297 3.54 3.12 -26.94
N CYS A 298 3.85 4.41 -27.13
CA CYS A 298 3.27 5.18 -28.22
C CYS A 298 3.75 4.73 -29.61
N HIS A 299 4.82 3.94 -29.69
CA HIS A 299 5.31 3.41 -30.96
C HIS A 299 4.27 2.47 -31.59
N PRO A 300 3.89 2.66 -32.87
CA PRO A 300 2.74 1.98 -33.48
C PRO A 300 2.90 0.45 -33.52
N ALA A 301 4.13 -0.05 -33.69
CA ALA A 301 4.39 -1.49 -33.63
C ALA A 301 4.10 -2.08 -32.24
N THR A 302 4.47 -1.36 -31.17
CA THR A 302 4.22 -1.78 -29.78
C THR A 302 2.72 -1.80 -29.49
N GLN A 303 1.96 -0.83 -29.99
CA GLN A 303 0.50 -0.78 -29.84
C GLN A 303 -0.18 -1.98 -30.51
N ILE A 304 0.24 -2.34 -31.73
CA ILE A 304 -0.31 -3.50 -32.45
C ILE A 304 0.03 -4.79 -31.71
N ILE A 305 1.27 -4.96 -31.26
CA ILE A 305 1.69 -6.14 -30.50
C ILE A 305 0.91 -6.25 -29.18
N ALA A 306 0.72 -5.14 -28.46
CA ALA A 306 -0.07 -5.11 -27.24
C ALA A 306 -1.53 -5.49 -27.48
N LEU A 307 -2.16 -4.95 -28.54
CA LEU A 307 -3.54 -5.30 -28.87
C LEU A 307 -3.67 -6.77 -29.28
N ALA A 308 -2.73 -7.29 -30.07
CA ALA A 308 -2.69 -8.70 -30.45
C ALA A 308 -2.52 -9.62 -29.23
N SER A 309 -1.67 -9.24 -28.26
CA SER A 309 -1.49 -10.03 -27.03
C SER A 309 -2.72 -10.01 -26.14
N PHE A 310 -3.44 -8.88 -26.03
CA PHE A 310 -4.72 -8.82 -25.31
C PHE A 310 -5.79 -9.70 -25.95
N VAL A 311 -5.90 -9.71 -27.28
CA VAL A 311 -6.86 -10.59 -27.98
C VAL A 311 -6.50 -12.06 -27.79
N ALA A 312 -5.22 -12.42 -27.89
CA ALA A 312 -4.75 -13.78 -27.63
C ALA A 312 -5.03 -14.21 -26.18
N TYR A 313 -4.78 -13.32 -25.20
CA TYR A 313 -5.07 -13.57 -23.80
C TYR A 313 -6.57 -13.79 -23.56
N LEU A 314 -7.44 -12.98 -24.17
CA LEU A 314 -8.90 -13.15 -24.11
C LEU A 314 -9.36 -14.48 -24.70
N ALA A 315 -8.76 -14.92 -25.82
CA ALA A 315 -9.08 -16.22 -26.42
C ALA A 315 -8.70 -17.38 -25.48
N ILE A 316 -7.50 -17.31 -24.88
CA ILE A 316 -7.02 -18.34 -23.93
C ILE A 316 -7.93 -18.38 -22.69
N THR A 317 -8.21 -17.23 -22.08
CA THR A 317 -9.09 -17.17 -20.90
C THR A 317 -10.50 -17.64 -21.22
N TYR A 318 -11.06 -17.33 -22.39
CA TYR A 318 -12.34 -17.86 -22.83
C TYR A 318 -12.35 -19.40 -22.89
N THR A 319 -11.31 -20.02 -23.45
CA THR A 319 -11.19 -21.48 -23.45
C THR A 319 -11.01 -22.07 -22.05
N GLY A 320 -10.31 -21.37 -21.16
CA GLY A 320 -10.12 -21.78 -19.76
C GLY A 320 -11.43 -21.76 -18.96
N ILE A 321 -12.27 -20.73 -19.16
CA ILE A 321 -13.59 -20.63 -18.51
C ILE A 321 -14.48 -21.83 -18.87
N GLN A 322 -14.40 -22.35 -20.10
CA GLN A 322 -15.17 -23.53 -20.52
C GLN A 322 -14.76 -24.82 -19.80
N GLN A 323 -13.56 -24.88 -19.23
CA GLN A 323 -13.04 -26.04 -18.51
C GLN A 323 -13.23 -25.91 -16.99
N MET A 324 -13.89 -24.83 -16.52
CA MET A 324 -14.09 -24.60 -15.09
C MET A 324 -15.05 -25.65 -14.50
N VAL A 325 -14.53 -26.48 -13.60
CA VAL A 325 -15.35 -27.41 -12.82
C VAL A 325 -16.03 -26.65 -11.70
N VAL A 326 -17.36 -26.73 -11.64
CA VAL A 326 -18.16 -26.08 -10.59
C VAL A 326 -18.40 -27.07 -9.45
N GLY A 327 -17.79 -26.82 -8.30
CA GLY A 327 -18.00 -27.58 -7.07
C GLY A 327 -16.95 -27.27 -6.01
N PHE A 328 -17.34 -27.30 -4.74
CA PHE A 328 -16.41 -27.26 -3.60
C PHE A 328 -16.20 -28.68 -3.10
N ASP A 329 -15.01 -29.25 -3.34
CA ASP A 329 -14.68 -30.57 -2.83
C ASP A 329 -14.20 -30.45 -1.38
N LYS A 330 -14.88 -31.13 -0.44
CA LYS A 330 -14.58 -31.02 1.00
C LYS A 330 -13.15 -31.42 1.37
N LYS A 331 -12.45 -32.14 0.48
CA LYS A 331 -11.06 -32.56 0.65
C LYS A 331 -10.06 -31.41 0.54
N GLU A 332 -10.43 -30.30 -0.07
CA GLU A 332 -9.53 -29.13 -0.21
C GLU A 332 -9.53 -28.22 1.03
N LEU A 333 -10.41 -28.50 2.00
CA LEU A 333 -10.54 -27.77 3.27
C LEU A 333 -9.74 -28.40 4.44
N SER A 334 -9.20 -29.61 4.27
CA SER A 334 -8.40 -30.34 5.27
C SER A 334 -6.92 -30.30 4.95
#